data_AF-A0A661BWU9-F1
#
_entry.id   AF-A0A661BWU9-F1
#
_cell.length_a   1.000
_cell.length_b   1.000
_cell.length_c   1.000
_cell.angle_alpha   90.00
_cell.angle_beta   90.00
_cell.angle_gamma   90.00
#
_symmetry.space_group_name_H-M   'P 1'
#
loop_
_entity.id
_entity.type
_entity.pdbx_description
1 polymer ?
#
loop_
_entity_poly.entity_id
_entity_poly.type
_entity_poly.pdbx_seq_one_letter_code
_entity_poly.pdbx_strand_id
1 'polypeptide(L)' 'LLFSEVVNLHPVAIIVAVVFFGSMWGVWGVFFAIPLATLIQAVLNVWPSQRQLAAE' A
#
# COMPACT_ATOMS: atom_id res chain seq x y z
N LEU A 1 -18.14 -8.94 -4.16
CA LEU A 1 -18.40 -7.55 -4.62
C LEU A 1 -18.72 -6.57 -3.48
N LEU A 2 -18.70 -6.95 -2.19
CA LEU A 2 -18.87 -6.00 -1.07
C LEU A 2 -17.55 -5.60 -0.35
N PHE A 3 -16.41 -6.15 -0.77
CA PHE A 3 -15.09 -5.84 -0.19
C PHE A 3 -14.00 -5.60 -1.24
N SER A 4 -14.36 -5.62 -2.53
CA SER A 4 -13.39 -5.60 -3.64
C SER A 4 -13.12 -4.20 -4.21
N GLU A 5 -13.75 -3.18 -3.64
CA GLU A 5 -13.74 -1.82 -4.20
C GLU A 5 -13.09 -0.77 -3.29
N VAL A 6 -13.00 -1.02 -1.98
CA VAL A 6 -12.55 0.04 -1.05
C VAL A 6 -11.04 0.07 -0.90
N VAL A 7 -10.33 -1.06 -0.98
CA VAL A 7 -8.87 -1.09 -0.89
C VAL A 7 -8.34 -2.38 -1.56
N ASN A 8 -7.93 -2.35 -2.84
CA ASN A 8 -7.23 -3.48 -3.51
C ASN A 8 -5.78 -3.65 -2.99
N LEU A 9 -5.55 -3.57 -1.69
CA LEU A 9 -4.29 -3.96 -1.09
C LEU A 9 -4.23 -5.48 -0.99
N HIS A 10 -3.24 -6.07 -1.66
CA HIS A 10 -2.95 -7.48 -1.51
C HIS A 10 -2.66 -7.79 -0.04
N PRO A 11 -3.18 -8.88 0.57
CA PRO A 11 -2.95 -9.20 1.98
C PRO A 11 -1.46 -9.24 2.36
N VAL A 12 -0.60 -9.60 1.40
CA VAL A 12 0.86 -9.53 1.51
C VAL A 12 1.36 -8.12 1.84
N ALA A 13 0.82 -7.06 1.23
CA ALA A 13 1.23 -5.69 1.49
C ALA A 13 0.97 -5.27 2.95
N ILE A 14 -0.14 -5.75 3.53
CA ILE A 14 -0.48 -5.51 4.94
C ILE A 14 0.52 -6.25 5.84
N ILE A 15 0.82 -7.52 5.53
CA ILE A 15 1.79 -8.32 6.30
C ILE A 15 3.18 -7.68 6.25
N VAL A 16 3.63 -7.23 5.08
CA VAL A 16 4.93 -6.55 4.91
C VAL A 16 4.96 -5.25 5.70
N ALA A 17 3.90 -4.45 5.67
CA ALA A 17 3.81 -3.22 6.46
C ALA A 17 3.89 -3.50 7.97
N VAL A 18 3.15 -4.50 8.46
CA VAL A 18 3.19 -4.89 9.89
C VAL A 18 4.57 -5.38 10.31
N VAL A 19 5.24 -6.22 9.50
CA VAL A 19 6.59 -6.72 9.83
C VAL A 19 7.61 -5.59 9.80
N PHE A 20 7.60 -4.74 8.77
CA PHE A 20 8.56 -3.65 8.62
C PHE A 20 8.39 -2.59 9.72
N PHE A 21 7.17 -2.07 9.89
CA PHE A 21 6.91 -1.00 10.85
C PHE A 21 6.80 -1.50 12.29
N GLY A 22 6.27 -2.70 12.50
CA GLY A 22 6.28 -3.37 13.81
C GLY A 22 7.70 -3.66 14.31
N SER A 23 8.64 -3.94 13.42
CA SER A 23 10.05 -4.13 13.79
C SER A 23 10.77 -2.80 14.09
N MET A 24 10.41 -1.71 13.42
CA MET A 24 11.01 -0.38 13.64
C MET A 24 10.48 0.36 14.88
N TRP A 25 9.18 0.23 15.19
CA TRP A 25 8.52 1.00 16.26
C TRP A 25 7.81 0.14 17.32
N GLY A 26 7.96 -1.18 17.26
CA GLY A 26 7.32 -2.11 18.19
C GLY A 26 5.80 -2.15 18.02
N VAL A 27 5.06 -2.17 19.14
CA VAL A 27 3.59 -2.29 19.15
C VAL A 27 2.91 -1.14 18.38
N TRP A 28 3.48 0.06 18.39
CA TRP A 28 2.95 1.21 17.67
C TRP A 28 2.98 1.03 16.14
N GLY A 29 3.94 0.24 15.63
CA GLY A 29 4.06 -0.05 14.20
C GLY A 29 2.89 -0.84 13.63
N VAL A 30 2.19 -1.63 14.46
CA VAL A 30 1.00 -2.41 14.04
C VAL A 30 -0.18 -1.48 13.73
N PHE A 31 -0.38 -0.42 14.51
CA PHE A 31 -1.44 0.57 14.28
C PHE A 31 -1.20 1.40 13.01
N PHE A 32 0.06 1.78 12.75
CA PHE A 32 0.41 2.57 11.58
C PHE A 32 0.51 1.77 10.28
N ALA A 33 0.53 0.43 10.34
CA ALA A 33 0.64 -0.42 9.16
C ALA A 33 -0.49 -0.18 8.14
N ILE A 34 -1.74 0.02 8.60
CA ILE A 34 -2.88 0.28 7.71
C ILE A 34 -2.75 1.67 7.04
N PRO A 35 -2.59 2.79 7.78
CA PRO A 35 -2.34 4.09 7.17
C PRO A 35 -1.17 4.10 6.18
N LEU A 36 -0.05 3.46 6.52
CA LEU A 36 1.15 3.45 5.69
C LEU A 36 0.99 2.59 4.43
N ALA A 37 0.30 1.45 4.53
CA ALA A 37 0.02 0.64 3.37
C ALA A 37 -0.88 1.40 2.37
N THR A 38 -1.88 2.13 2.88
CA THR A 38 -2.70 3.05 2.06
C THR A 38 -1.87 4.20 1.46
N LEU A 39 -0.92 4.77 2.22
CA LEU A 39 -0.01 5.80 1.71
C LEU A 39 0.84 5.28 0.55
N ILE A 40 1.46 4.11 0.70
CA ILE A 40 2.28 3.49 -0.35
C ILE A 40 1.43 3.24 -1.59
N GLN A 41 0.23 2.69 -1.43
CA GLN A 41 -0.69 2.47 -2.56
C GLN A 41 -1.10 3.79 -3.23
N ALA A 42 -1.42 4.82 -2.45
CA ALA A 42 -1.79 6.14 -2.98
C ALA A 42 -0.64 6.71 -3.80
N VAL A 43 0.59 6.66 -3.28
CA VAL A 43 1.80 7.11 -3.99
C VAL A 43 2.01 6.33 -5.29
N LEU A 44 1.89 4.99 -5.26
CA LEU A 44 2.02 4.16 -6.46
C LEU A 44 0.93 4.45 -7.50
N ASN A 45 -0.30 4.74 -7.07
CA ASN A 45 -1.42 5.07 -7.95
C ASN A 45 -1.27 6.45 -8.61
N VAL A 46 -0.69 7.43 -7.90
CA VAL A 46 -0.44 8.77 -8.46
C VAL A 46 0.94 8.91 -9.11
N TRP A 47 1.78 7.88 -9.03
CA TRP A 47 3.08 7.90 -9.67
C TRP A 47 2.89 7.94 -11.19
N PRO A 48 3.48 8.91 -11.90
CA PRO A 48 3.28 9.07 -13.33
C PRO A 48 3.71 7.81 -14.06
N SER A 49 2.73 7.04 -14.52
CA SER A 49 2.93 5.90 -15.41
C SER A 49 3.31 6.46 -16.78
N GLN A 50 4.60 6.45 -17.09
CA GLN A 50 5.19 6.80 -18.40
C GLN A 50 4.82 5.77 -19.49
N ARG A 51 3.57 5.28 -19.51
CA ARG A 51 3.12 4.17 -20.36
C ARG A 51 2.23 4.63 -21.53
N GLN A 52 2.37 5.88 -21.95
CA GLN A 52 1.61 6.47 -23.04
C GLN A 52 2.49 7.26 -24.03
N LEU A 53 3.63 6.66 -24.40
CA LEU A 53 4.53 7.16 -25.44
C LEU A 53 4.81 6.12 -26.55
N ALA A 54 4.05 5.02 -26.61
CA ALA A 54 4.29 3.91 -27.55
C ALA A 54 3.05 3.52 -28.37
N ALA A 55 2.28 4.52 -28.81
CA ALA A 55 1.25 4.36 -29.83
C ALA A 55 1.23 5.62 -30.70
N GLU A 56 2.28 5.77 -31.50
CA GLU A 56 2.29 6.59 -32.72
C GLU A 56 2.25 5.66 -33.93
#